data_AF-A0A350IZM3-F1
#
_entry.id   AF-A0A350IZM3-F1
#
_cell.length_a   1.000
_cell.length_b   1.000
_cell.length_c   1.000
_cell.angle_alpha   90.00
_cell.angle_beta   90.00
_cell.angle_gamma   90.00
#
_symmetry.space_group_name_H-M   'P 1'
#
loop_
_entity.id
_entity.type
_entity.pdbx_description
1 polymer ?
#
loop_
_entity_poly.entity_id
_entity_poly.type
_entity_poly.pdbx_seq_one_letter_code
_entity_poly.pdbx_strand_id
1 'polypeptide(L)'
;MSERWKMNRMGFVNFWLYDDECFELEDGKMLLRGQNGSGKSITTQSFIPFILDGDRTPGRLDPFGSADRKMEYYFLMDGQKEESTGYLYLEFKKEGCDEYRTIGIGQKAHKGRPMGFWGFVIVDQHRIGIDLQLYQRSGDIRIPLEKTELKKLLGEQNPFTDEQGKYKALVNQYIFGFERMEQYEQFLSLLIKIRGSKLSNAFRPTRIYQILNDSLQVLSDEDLRPMVEAMERMDAIQEKLEGLIRSYNNAQVIAGEYDRYNQFMLIRKWQACKESEEAADAVEKDLNSMIAETDQKKQEVLEKRNEIARLEAELNAIARQIEEYLDPELENMDQRLVNAEKQVQTVNGRLSDKNGQIREKKEQILICERNEEQYISAKEYQEGKADEKIRELNDLNKTLQMDVHVKAVSDSYEDTSILLEIA
;
A
#
# COMPACT_ATOMS: atom_id res chain seq x y z
N MET A 1 41.25 19.31 -10.20
CA MET A 1 41.61 20.42 -9.29
C MET A 1 40.57 21.50 -9.50
N SER A 2 39.87 21.94 -8.45
CA SER A 2 38.77 22.89 -8.61
C SER A 2 39.32 24.27 -8.98
N GLU A 3 38.82 24.87 -10.07
CA GLU A 3 39.15 26.21 -10.55
C GLU A 3 38.68 27.29 -9.55
N ARG A 4 39.46 27.53 -8.49
CA ARG A 4 39.09 28.46 -7.41
C ARG A 4 39.59 29.87 -7.68
N TRP A 5 38.84 30.85 -7.19
CA TRP A 5 39.26 32.24 -7.11
C TRP A 5 40.27 32.42 -5.97
N LYS A 6 41.46 32.95 -6.28
CA LYS A 6 42.49 33.30 -5.30
C LYS A 6 42.67 34.81 -5.26
N MET A 7 42.82 35.37 -4.07
CA MET A 7 43.12 36.80 -3.93
C MET A 7 44.46 37.11 -4.63
N ASN A 8 44.46 38.16 -5.45
CA ASN A 8 45.57 38.51 -6.33
C ASN A 8 46.12 39.90 -6.03
N ARG A 9 45.26 40.91 -5.87
CA ARG A 9 45.67 42.27 -5.52
C ARG A 9 44.67 42.92 -4.59
N MET A 10 45.16 43.75 -3.69
CA MET A 10 44.35 44.57 -2.79
C MET A 10 44.77 46.02 -2.95
N GLY A 11 43.83 46.95 -3.05
CA GLY A 11 44.21 48.36 -3.14
C GLY A 11 43.27 49.33 -2.46
N PHE A 12 43.82 50.53 -2.26
CA PHE A 12 43.26 51.62 -1.48
C PHE A 12 43.44 52.92 -2.27
N VAL A 13 42.37 53.72 -2.37
CA VAL A 13 42.42 55.06 -2.96
C VAL A 13 41.77 56.05 -1.99
N ASN A 14 42.54 57.04 -1.54
CA ASN A 14 42.15 58.01 -0.51
C ASN A 14 41.51 57.35 0.72
N PHE A 15 42.20 56.36 1.29
CA PHE A 15 41.77 55.62 2.48
C PHE A 15 42.84 55.70 3.56
N TRP A 16 42.51 56.31 4.69
CA TRP A 16 43.42 56.56 5.81
C TRP A 16 44.70 57.29 5.40
N LEU A 17 45.86 56.65 5.53
CA LEU A 17 47.18 57.20 5.13
C LEU A 17 47.56 56.80 3.70
N TYR A 18 46.65 56.17 2.96
CA TYR A 18 46.89 55.69 1.60
C TYR A 18 46.20 56.59 0.57
N ASP A 19 46.99 57.30 -0.21
CA ASP A 19 46.49 58.12 -1.32
C ASP A 19 46.09 57.25 -2.51
N ASP A 20 46.98 56.35 -2.94
CA ASP A 20 46.77 55.35 -3.99
C ASP A 20 47.81 54.24 -3.83
N GLU A 21 47.42 53.14 -3.18
CA GLU A 21 48.32 52.01 -2.90
C GLU A 21 47.70 50.70 -3.39
N CYS A 22 48.55 49.85 -3.97
CA CYS A 22 48.19 48.52 -4.44
C CYS A 22 49.20 47.49 -3.90
N PHE A 23 48.70 46.46 -3.25
CA PHE A 23 49.47 45.34 -2.72
C PHE A 23 49.18 44.08 -3.53
N GLU A 24 50.23 43.45 -4.05
CA GLU A 24 50.13 42.16 -4.72
C GLU A 24 50.14 41.02 -3.68
N LEU A 25 49.32 40.01 -3.91
CA LEU A 25 49.24 38.81 -3.10
C LEU A 25 49.80 37.63 -3.88
N GLU A 26 50.70 36.88 -3.25
CA GLU A 26 51.27 35.67 -3.83
C GLU A 26 50.47 34.47 -3.32
N ASP A 27 49.76 33.77 -4.22
CA ASP A 27 48.89 32.63 -3.87
C ASP A 27 47.88 32.97 -2.75
N GLY A 28 47.28 34.17 -2.83
CA GLY A 28 46.33 34.67 -1.83
C GLY A 28 46.95 35.08 -0.50
N LYS A 29 48.28 35.15 -0.40
CA LYS A 29 49.01 35.47 0.84
C LYS A 29 49.76 36.79 0.67
N MET A 30 49.88 37.51 1.78
CA MET A 30 50.65 38.75 1.87
C MET A 30 51.34 38.82 3.23
N LEU A 31 52.59 39.29 3.25
CA LEU A 31 53.35 39.52 4.48
C LEU A 31 53.71 41.00 4.63
N LEU A 32 53.11 41.67 5.61
CA LEU A 32 53.45 43.05 5.95
C LEU A 32 54.53 43.10 7.04
N ARG A 33 55.66 43.75 6.75
CA ARG A 33 56.77 44.00 7.71
C ARG A 33 56.96 45.49 7.94
N GLY A 34 57.31 45.89 9.17
CA GLY A 34 57.51 47.30 9.54
C GLY A 34 57.40 47.57 11.04
N GLN A 35 57.65 48.81 11.47
CA GLN A 35 57.60 49.23 12.88
C GLN A 35 56.16 49.31 13.43
N ASN A 36 55.96 49.15 14.73
CA ASN A 36 54.64 49.31 15.35
C ASN A 36 54.06 50.69 15.02
N GLY A 37 52.77 50.77 14.69
CA GLY A 37 52.13 52.02 14.26
C GLY A 37 52.21 52.33 12.76
N SER A 38 52.96 51.56 11.96
CA SER A 38 53.07 51.76 10.50
C SER A 38 51.86 51.27 9.67
N GLY A 39 50.69 51.13 10.28
CA GLY A 39 49.46 50.70 9.59
C GLY A 39 49.24 49.21 9.35
N LYS A 40 50.26 48.35 9.47
CA LYS A 40 50.18 46.91 9.14
C LYS A 40 48.94 46.16 9.65
N SER A 41 48.59 46.33 10.93
CA SER A 41 47.46 45.62 11.52
C SER A 41 46.11 46.15 11.04
N ILE A 42 46.01 47.45 10.79
CA ILE A 42 44.77 48.10 10.34
C ILE A 42 44.47 47.76 8.88
N THR A 43 45.50 47.73 8.03
CA THR A 43 45.38 47.49 6.58
C THR A 43 44.88 46.08 6.25
N THR A 44 45.32 45.05 6.97
CA THR A 44 44.93 43.66 6.65
C THR A 44 43.75 43.16 7.50
N GLN A 45 43.65 43.55 8.77
CA GLN A 45 42.67 42.96 9.67
C GLN A 45 41.29 43.61 9.53
N SER A 46 41.23 44.93 9.32
CA SER A 46 39.94 45.64 9.19
C SER A 46 39.37 45.55 7.77
N PHE A 47 40.23 45.41 6.76
CA PHE A 47 39.86 45.44 5.35
C PHE A 47 39.17 44.18 4.86
N ILE A 48 39.76 42.99 5.08
CA ILE A 48 39.31 41.77 4.40
C ILE A 48 37.86 41.42 4.76
N PRO A 49 37.44 41.40 6.04
CA PRO A 49 36.04 41.13 6.35
C PRO A 49 35.08 42.21 5.83
N PHE A 50 35.54 43.48 5.79
CA PHE A 50 34.73 44.60 5.31
C PHE A 50 34.51 44.54 3.79
N ILE A 51 35.54 44.26 2.99
CA ILE A 51 35.38 44.18 1.54
C ILE A 51 34.47 43.01 1.12
N LEU A 52 34.31 41.98 1.96
CA LEU A 52 33.48 40.82 1.63
C LEU A 52 31.98 41.01 1.89
N ASP A 53 31.57 41.89 2.80
CA ASP A 53 30.14 42.10 3.11
C ASP A 53 29.70 43.55 3.34
N GLY A 54 30.63 44.51 3.26
CA GLY A 54 30.37 45.94 3.43
C GLY A 54 29.93 46.36 4.84
N ASP A 55 30.10 45.51 5.85
CA ASP A 55 29.66 45.78 7.21
C ASP A 55 30.61 46.71 7.97
N ARG A 56 30.13 47.93 8.26
CA ARG A 56 30.86 49.02 8.92
C ARG A 56 30.79 48.95 10.46
N THR A 57 30.20 47.90 11.03
CA THR A 57 30.03 47.78 12.48
C THR A 57 31.38 47.93 13.20
N PRO A 58 31.54 48.88 14.16
CA PRO A 58 32.83 49.18 14.79
C PRO A 58 33.57 47.96 15.37
N GLY A 59 32.84 47.04 16.01
CA GLY A 59 33.42 45.80 16.55
C GLY A 59 34.03 44.86 15.49
N ARG A 60 33.75 45.11 14.21
CA ARG A 60 34.37 44.40 13.07
C ARG A 60 35.55 45.16 12.48
N LEU A 61 35.74 46.43 12.79
CA LEU A 61 36.83 47.25 12.24
C LEU A 61 38.03 47.34 13.18
N ASP A 62 37.88 46.98 14.46
CA ASP A 62 38.97 46.90 15.42
C ASP A 62 39.30 45.44 15.80
N PRO A 63 40.55 44.97 15.64
CA PRO A 63 40.97 43.62 16.06
C PRO A 63 40.88 43.35 17.56
N PHE A 64 40.71 44.38 18.40
CA PHE A 64 40.48 44.23 19.85
C PHE A 64 38.99 44.33 20.24
N GLY A 65 38.10 44.55 19.28
CA GLY A 65 36.66 44.64 19.50
C GLY A 65 36.23 45.90 20.26
N SER A 66 37.09 46.92 20.37
CA SER A 66 36.67 48.22 20.93
C SER A 66 35.77 48.94 19.92
N ALA A 67 34.74 49.62 20.44
CA ALA A 67 33.81 50.41 19.61
C ALA A 67 34.38 51.80 19.24
N ASP A 68 35.62 52.08 19.62
CA ASP A 68 36.19 53.42 19.65
C ASP A 68 36.51 53.97 18.25
N ARG A 69 36.68 53.09 17.25
CA ARG A 69 37.02 53.47 15.87
C ARG A 69 35.88 53.16 14.90
N LYS A 70 35.10 54.18 14.58
CA LYS A 70 34.11 54.14 13.49
C LYS A 70 34.81 54.22 12.13
N MET A 71 34.18 53.68 11.09
CA MET A 71 34.69 53.74 9.70
C MET A 71 35.04 55.17 9.26
N GLU A 72 34.28 56.18 9.72
CA GLU A 72 34.49 57.60 9.46
C GLU A 72 35.91 58.09 9.81
N TYR A 73 36.52 57.51 10.85
CA TYR A 73 37.88 57.86 11.29
C TYR A 73 38.92 57.70 10.16
N TYR A 74 38.77 56.65 9.36
CA TYR A 74 39.71 56.35 8.27
C TYR A 74 39.56 57.28 7.07
N PHE A 75 38.44 57.99 6.93
CA PHE A 75 38.21 58.91 5.81
C PHE A 75 38.37 60.38 6.20
N LEU A 76 37.96 60.75 7.42
CA LEU A 76 37.97 62.14 7.90
C LEU A 76 39.24 62.54 8.67
N MET A 77 40.13 61.58 8.98
CA MET A 77 41.37 61.79 9.74
C MET A 77 41.13 62.57 11.03
N ASP A 78 40.26 62.05 11.90
CA ASP A 78 39.87 62.68 13.18
C ASP A 78 39.27 64.10 13.03
N GLY A 79 38.48 64.30 11.97
CA GLY A 79 37.76 65.55 11.72
C GLY A 79 38.60 66.67 11.07
N GLN A 80 39.81 66.35 10.61
CA GLN A 80 40.65 67.26 9.81
C GLN A 80 40.05 67.54 8.42
N LYS A 81 39.27 66.60 7.87
CA LYS A 81 38.49 66.77 6.64
C LYS A 81 37.00 66.90 6.98
N GLU A 82 36.30 67.80 6.30
CA GLU A 82 34.84 67.94 6.41
C GLU A 82 34.11 66.86 5.57
N GLU A 83 34.69 66.49 4.42
CA GLU A 83 34.17 65.46 3.51
C GLU A 83 35.33 64.72 2.83
N SER A 84 35.19 63.42 2.62
CA SER A 84 36.18 62.60 1.92
C SER A 84 35.54 61.38 1.27
N THR A 85 35.85 61.17 -0.01
CA THR A 85 35.44 59.98 -0.78
C THR A 85 36.65 59.08 -1.00
N GLY A 86 36.52 57.77 -0.79
CA GLY A 86 37.62 56.85 -1.07
C GLY A 86 37.13 55.45 -1.44
N TYR A 87 38.07 54.64 -1.89
CA TYR A 87 37.80 53.33 -2.47
C TYR A 87 38.71 52.24 -1.92
N LEU A 88 38.13 51.05 -1.88
CA LEU A 88 38.74 49.82 -1.41
C LEU A 88 38.41 48.74 -2.44
N TYR A 89 39.39 47.96 -2.88
CA TYR A 89 39.14 46.88 -3.84
C TYR A 89 40.00 45.65 -3.57
N LEU A 90 39.44 44.49 -3.90
CA LEU A 90 40.09 43.19 -3.83
C LEU A 90 39.89 42.46 -5.17
N GLU A 91 41.00 42.24 -5.88
CA GLU A 91 41.07 41.49 -7.12
C GLU A 91 41.34 40.02 -6.83
N PHE A 92 40.65 39.15 -7.54
CA PHE A 92 40.81 37.70 -7.54
C PHE A 92 41.26 37.23 -8.92
N LYS A 93 42.15 36.24 -8.95
CA LYS A 93 42.56 35.52 -10.16
C LYS A 93 42.07 34.07 -10.07
N LYS A 94 41.48 33.55 -11.15
CA LYS A 94 41.07 32.15 -11.22
C LYS A 94 42.29 31.24 -11.40
N GLU A 95 42.38 30.16 -10.63
CA GLU A 95 43.47 29.21 -10.78
C GLU A 95 43.42 28.49 -12.13
N GLY A 96 44.54 28.50 -12.86
CA GLY A 96 44.66 27.84 -14.17
C GLY A 96 44.25 28.67 -15.39
N CYS A 97 43.66 29.87 -15.18
CA CYS A 97 43.25 30.78 -16.27
C CYS A 97 43.67 32.24 -15.97
N ASP A 98 43.85 33.06 -17.00
CA ASP A 98 44.03 34.52 -16.85
C ASP A 98 42.67 35.24 -16.76
N GLU A 99 41.80 34.76 -15.87
CA GLU A 99 40.52 35.41 -15.55
C GLU A 99 40.61 36.18 -14.23
N TYR A 100 40.05 37.40 -14.22
CA TYR A 100 40.13 38.34 -13.12
C TYR A 100 38.76 38.85 -12.72
N ARG A 101 38.47 38.85 -11.42
CA ARG A 101 37.26 39.49 -10.86
C ARG A 101 37.68 40.43 -9.76
N THR A 102 37.11 41.63 -9.75
CA THR A 102 37.41 42.61 -8.70
C THR A 102 36.14 42.99 -7.98
N ILE A 103 36.13 42.86 -6.65
CA ILE A 103 35.08 43.44 -5.81
C ILE A 103 35.60 44.75 -5.24
N GLY A 104 34.72 45.74 -5.13
CA GLY A 104 35.09 47.05 -4.65
C GLY A 104 33.99 47.72 -3.85
N ILE A 105 34.40 48.56 -2.91
CA ILE A 105 33.53 49.41 -2.11
C ILE A 105 34.02 50.85 -2.24
N GLY A 106 33.10 51.74 -2.58
CA GLY A 106 33.28 53.18 -2.44
C GLY A 106 32.53 53.71 -1.22
N GLN A 107 33.16 54.62 -0.51
CA GLN A 107 32.63 55.22 0.70
C GLN A 107 32.79 56.73 0.64
N LYS A 108 31.77 57.43 1.12
CA LYS A 108 31.77 58.89 1.25
C LYS A 108 31.48 59.27 2.69
N ALA A 109 32.48 59.79 3.38
CA ALA A 109 32.34 60.28 4.74
C ALA A 109 32.07 61.78 4.73
N HIS A 110 31.15 62.22 5.58
CA HIS A 110 30.89 63.63 5.82
C HIS A 110 30.68 63.85 7.32
N LYS A 111 31.25 64.92 7.86
CA LYS A 111 31.20 65.20 9.29
C LYS A 111 29.77 65.39 9.78
N GLY A 112 29.35 64.58 10.74
CA GLY A 112 28.01 64.64 11.32
C GLY A 112 26.87 64.14 10.42
N ARG A 113 27.16 63.46 9.29
CA ARG A 113 26.17 62.81 8.43
C ARG A 113 26.49 61.33 8.26
N PRO A 114 25.48 60.46 8.01
CA PRO A 114 25.72 59.05 7.74
C PRO A 114 26.60 58.88 6.49
N MET A 115 27.55 57.94 6.55
CA MET A 115 28.44 57.64 5.43
C MET A 115 27.67 57.09 4.21
N GLY A 116 27.95 57.64 3.03
CA GLY A 116 27.51 57.08 1.76
C GLY A 116 28.28 55.80 1.43
N PHE A 117 27.60 54.82 0.85
CA PHE A 117 28.15 53.51 0.47
C PHE A 117 27.69 53.14 -0.93
N TRP A 118 28.58 52.55 -1.70
CA TRP A 118 28.24 51.79 -2.89
C TRP A 118 29.25 50.67 -3.10
N GLY A 119 28.75 49.51 -3.52
CA GLY A 119 29.54 48.33 -3.81
C GLY A 119 29.44 47.98 -5.29
N PHE A 120 30.52 47.46 -5.85
CA PHE A 120 30.59 47.07 -7.25
C PHE A 120 31.40 45.78 -7.44
N VAL A 121 31.11 45.09 -8.54
CA VAL A 121 31.83 43.90 -8.99
C VAL A 121 32.22 44.11 -10.45
N ILE A 122 33.50 43.93 -10.75
CA ILE A 122 34.06 43.98 -12.09
C ILE A 122 34.20 42.54 -12.59
N VAL A 123 33.46 42.23 -13.66
CA VAL A 123 33.39 40.88 -14.25
C VAL A 123 33.91 40.82 -15.69
N ASP A 124 34.22 41.98 -16.28
CA ASP A 124 34.65 42.16 -17.67
C ASP A 124 36.17 42.04 -17.87
N GLN A 125 36.88 41.46 -16.89
CA GLN A 125 38.33 41.27 -16.84
C GLN A 125 39.16 42.57 -16.72
N HIS A 126 38.55 43.75 -16.70
CA HIS A 126 39.30 44.98 -16.50
C HIS A 126 39.89 45.05 -15.09
N ARG A 127 41.10 45.58 -15.01
CA ARG A 127 41.90 45.61 -13.79
C ARG A 127 42.10 47.04 -13.31
N ILE A 128 41.80 47.27 -12.03
CA ILE A 128 42.02 48.57 -11.39
C ILE A 128 43.53 48.86 -11.31
N GLY A 129 43.91 50.10 -11.61
CA GLY A 129 45.28 50.57 -11.70
C GLY A 129 45.96 50.28 -13.05
N ILE A 130 45.35 49.46 -13.92
CA ILE A 130 45.88 49.11 -15.25
C ILE A 130 44.92 49.64 -16.32
N ASP A 131 43.71 49.08 -16.38
CA ASP A 131 42.69 49.42 -17.38
C ASP A 131 41.74 50.51 -16.87
N LEU A 132 41.49 50.52 -15.55
CA LEU A 132 40.56 51.42 -14.89
C LEU A 132 41.25 52.18 -13.76
N GLN A 133 40.94 53.47 -13.63
CA GLN A 133 41.42 54.31 -12.54
C GLN A 133 40.23 54.79 -11.71
N LEU A 134 40.36 54.76 -10.37
CA LEU A 134 39.30 55.18 -9.45
C LEU A 134 39.36 56.67 -9.08
N TYR A 135 40.23 57.42 -9.73
CA TYR A 135 40.44 58.85 -9.49
C TYR A 135 40.68 59.59 -10.81
N GLN A 136 40.35 60.88 -10.81
CA GLN A 136 40.75 61.81 -11.86
C GLN A 136 42.02 62.54 -11.42
N ARG A 137 42.91 62.81 -12.39
CA ARG A 137 44.09 63.64 -12.16
C ARG A 137 43.78 65.08 -12.53
N SER A 138 43.89 65.99 -11.55
CA SER A 138 43.84 67.43 -11.78
C SER A 138 45.17 68.03 -11.36
N GLY A 139 46.09 68.19 -12.32
CA GLY A 139 47.49 68.50 -12.04
C GLY A 139 48.17 67.37 -11.26
N ASP A 140 48.81 67.71 -10.14
CA ASP A 140 49.48 66.75 -9.24
C ASP A 140 48.52 66.16 -8.18
N ILE A 141 47.27 66.61 -8.15
CA ILE A 141 46.27 66.19 -7.16
C ILE A 141 45.40 65.09 -7.75
N ARG A 142 45.28 63.98 -7.01
CA ARG A 142 44.39 62.85 -7.34
C ARG A 142 43.06 63.06 -6.61
N ILE A 143 41.98 63.18 -7.38
CA ILE A 143 40.62 63.37 -6.85
C ILE A 143 39.85 62.07 -7.09
N PRO A 144 39.47 61.32 -6.04
CA PRO A 144 38.66 60.11 -6.18
C PRO A 144 37.37 60.38 -6.94
N LEU A 145 36.99 59.46 -7.83
CA LEU A 145 35.76 59.57 -8.61
C LEU A 145 34.55 59.67 -7.69
N GLU A 146 33.56 60.46 -8.09
CA GLU A 146 32.26 60.43 -7.41
C GLU A 146 31.44 59.21 -7.84
N LYS A 147 30.45 58.84 -7.03
CA LYS A 147 29.58 57.68 -7.26
C LYS A 147 29.00 57.61 -8.69
N THR A 148 28.51 58.74 -9.20
CA THR A 148 27.89 58.84 -10.53
C THR A 148 28.89 58.66 -11.66
N GLU A 149 30.13 59.11 -11.47
CA GLU A 149 31.22 58.97 -12.44
C GLU A 149 31.72 57.53 -12.48
N LEU A 150 31.89 56.90 -11.31
CA LEU A 150 32.27 55.49 -11.24
C LEU A 150 31.22 54.59 -11.89
N LYS A 151 29.93 54.85 -11.65
CA LYS A 151 28.84 54.10 -12.28
C LYS A 151 28.86 54.21 -13.81
N LYS A 152 29.20 55.38 -14.36
CA LYS A 152 29.39 55.57 -15.80
C LYS A 152 30.62 54.84 -16.33
N LEU A 153 31.72 54.86 -15.57
CA LEU A 153 32.97 54.19 -15.94
C LEU A 153 32.80 52.66 -15.99
N LEU A 154 32.08 52.07 -15.03
CA LEU A 154 31.85 50.63 -14.96
C LEU A 154 30.86 50.12 -16.01
N GLY A 155 29.99 50.98 -16.55
CA GLY A 155 28.96 50.60 -17.51
C GLY A 155 27.87 49.69 -16.94
N GLU A 156 27.00 49.18 -17.82
CA GLU A 156 25.86 48.32 -17.41
C GLU A 156 26.24 46.85 -17.20
N GLN A 157 27.42 46.43 -17.68
CA GLN A 157 27.87 45.04 -17.61
C GLN A 157 28.37 44.65 -16.21
N ASN A 158 28.82 45.63 -15.42
CA ASN A 158 29.39 45.41 -14.09
C ASN A 158 28.35 45.70 -13.00
N PRO A 159 28.01 44.74 -12.13
CA PRO A 159 27.06 44.96 -11.06
C PRO A 159 27.45 46.11 -10.13
N PHE A 160 26.50 46.99 -9.83
CA PHE A 160 26.67 48.16 -8.96
C PHE A 160 25.46 48.29 -8.04
N THR A 161 25.68 48.55 -6.75
CA THR A 161 24.60 48.68 -5.76
C THR A 161 24.93 49.65 -4.64
N ASP A 162 23.89 50.26 -4.08
CA ASP A 162 23.97 51.19 -2.95
C ASP A 162 23.63 50.52 -1.62
N GLU A 163 23.16 49.27 -1.68
CA GLU A 163 22.70 48.52 -0.52
C GLU A 163 23.75 47.50 -0.11
N GLN A 164 24.14 47.54 1.16
CA GLN A 164 25.12 46.61 1.72
C GLN A 164 24.68 45.13 1.57
N GLY A 165 23.41 44.82 1.84
CA GLY A 165 22.89 43.45 1.72
C GLY A 165 22.94 42.92 0.29
N LYS A 166 22.61 43.76 -0.69
CA LYS A 166 22.73 43.40 -2.12
C LYS A 166 24.20 43.23 -2.52
N TYR A 167 25.10 44.09 -2.03
CA TYR A 167 26.54 43.94 -2.28
C TYR A 167 27.05 42.59 -1.76
N LYS A 168 26.70 42.23 -0.52
CA LYS A 168 27.05 40.95 0.09
C LYS A 168 26.54 39.76 -0.75
N ALA A 169 25.33 39.84 -1.27
CA ALA A 169 24.78 38.82 -2.17
C ALA A 169 25.54 38.73 -3.50
N LEU A 170 25.93 39.87 -4.09
CA LEU A 170 26.76 39.91 -5.30
C LEU A 170 28.14 39.28 -5.05
N VAL A 171 28.79 39.59 -3.93
CA VAL A 171 30.09 38.98 -3.58
C VAL A 171 29.95 37.47 -3.47
N ASN A 172 28.90 36.96 -2.81
CA ASN A 172 28.65 35.53 -2.75
C ASN A 172 28.47 34.95 -4.17
N GLN A 173 27.57 35.53 -4.98
CA GLN A 173 27.25 35.05 -6.32
C GLN A 173 28.47 34.99 -7.26
N TYR A 174 29.32 36.03 -7.24
CA TYR A 174 30.41 36.16 -8.21
C TYR A 174 31.76 35.61 -7.72
N ILE A 175 31.97 35.39 -6.41
CA ILE A 175 33.27 34.93 -5.90
C ILE A 175 33.18 33.56 -5.22
N PHE A 176 32.19 33.34 -4.33
CA PHE A 176 32.18 32.15 -3.45
C PHE A 176 31.20 31.05 -3.88
N GLY A 177 30.01 31.41 -4.35
CA GLY A 177 29.01 30.48 -4.86
C GLY A 177 28.30 29.64 -3.79
N PHE A 178 28.13 30.13 -2.56
CA PHE A 178 27.31 29.43 -1.56
C PHE A 178 25.84 29.40 -1.98
N GLU A 179 25.18 28.24 -1.88
CA GLU A 179 23.78 28.05 -2.27
C GLU A 179 22.81 28.85 -1.38
N ARG A 180 23.03 28.81 -0.06
CA ARG A 180 22.25 29.56 0.93
C ARG A 180 23.07 30.74 1.45
N MET A 181 22.48 31.93 1.47
CA MET A 181 23.16 33.13 1.99
C MET A 181 23.59 32.97 3.46
N GLU A 182 22.81 32.27 4.27
CA GLU A 182 23.14 31.97 5.68
C GLU A 182 24.50 31.26 5.83
N GLN A 183 24.85 30.36 4.90
CA GLN A 183 26.16 29.70 4.90
C GLN A 183 27.29 30.70 4.66
N TYR A 184 27.07 31.66 3.75
CA TYR A 184 28.02 32.74 3.53
C TYR A 184 28.17 33.63 4.77
N GLU A 185 27.07 33.92 5.47
CA GLU A 185 27.11 34.69 6.73
C GLU A 185 27.87 33.96 7.84
N GLN A 186 27.68 32.65 7.96
CA GLN A 186 28.43 31.80 8.88
C GLN A 186 29.92 31.78 8.53
N PHE A 187 30.27 31.66 7.24
CA PHE A 187 31.64 31.74 6.76
C PHE A 187 32.31 33.07 7.14
N LEU A 188 31.64 34.19 6.88
CA LEU A 188 32.15 35.51 7.27
C LEU A 188 32.30 35.64 8.79
N SER A 189 31.32 35.15 9.55
CA SER A 189 31.37 35.12 11.01
C SER A 189 32.57 34.33 11.52
N LEU A 190 32.88 33.19 10.90
CA LEU A 190 34.05 32.39 11.20
C LEU A 190 35.35 33.13 10.89
N LEU A 191 35.46 33.78 9.73
CA LEU A 191 36.63 34.60 9.36
C LEU A 191 36.89 35.71 10.39
N ILE A 192 35.85 36.39 10.84
CA ILE A 192 35.95 37.46 11.85
C ILE A 192 36.35 36.89 13.20
N LYS A 193 35.80 35.74 13.61
CA LYS A 193 36.12 35.08 14.89
C LYS A 193 37.58 34.61 14.92
N ILE A 194 38.10 34.05 13.82
CA ILE A 194 39.49 33.59 13.72
C ILE A 194 40.49 34.75 13.74
N ARG A 195 40.07 35.94 13.29
CA ARG A 195 40.91 37.14 13.22
C ARG A 195 41.37 37.70 14.58
N GLY A 196 40.67 37.36 15.68
CA GLY A 196 40.95 37.89 17.02
C GLY A 196 42.42 37.76 17.44
N SER A 197 42.99 38.86 17.92
CA SER A 197 44.43 39.05 18.07
C SER A 197 45.15 38.00 18.94
N LYS A 198 46.29 37.50 18.40
CA LYS A 198 47.30 36.60 19.01
C LYS A 198 46.81 35.17 19.30
N LEU A 199 47.07 34.29 18.33
CA LEU A 199 47.09 32.81 18.44
C LEU A 199 47.82 32.30 19.70
N SER A 200 48.72 33.08 20.29
CA SER A 200 49.60 32.64 21.38
C SER A 200 49.08 32.85 22.80
N ASN A 201 48.04 33.67 23.06
CA ASN A 201 47.65 33.98 24.46
C ASN A 201 46.15 34.03 24.77
N ALA A 202 45.24 33.95 23.79
CA ALA A 202 43.79 34.13 24.04
C ALA A 202 42.86 33.07 23.41
N PHE A 203 43.39 32.00 22.83
CA PHE A 203 42.58 30.89 22.30
C PHE A 203 42.60 29.69 23.26
N ARG A 204 41.70 29.68 24.25
CA ARG A 204 41.45 28.46 25.02
C ARG A 204 40.84 27.40 24.08
N PRO A 205 41.25 26.12 24.14
CA PRO A 205 40.68 25.05 23.32
C PRO A 205 39.14 24.99 23.37
N THR A 206 38.55 25.35 24.50
CA THR A 206 37.09 25.47 24.70
C THR A 206 36.43 26.45 23.74
N ARG A 207 37.10 27.57 23.41
CA ARG A 207 36.58 28.58 22.50
C ARG A 207 36.67 28.12 21.04
N ILE A 208 37.72 27.36 20.69
CA ILE A 208 37.82 26.71 19.37
C ILE A 208 36.73 25.66 19.23
N TYR A 209 36.50 24.85 20.26
CA TYR A 209 35.41 23.88 20.28
C TYR A 209 34.05 24.56 20.13
N GLN A 210 33.79 25.66 20.84
CA GLN A 210 32.56 26.45 20.66
C GLN A 210 32.44 27.00 19.25
N ILE A 211 33.50 27.58 18.67
CA ILE A 211 33.46 28.11 17.30
C ILE A 211 33.21 27.00 16.28
N LEU A 212 33.86 25.85 16.45
CA LEU A 212 33.66 24.67 15.60
C LEU A 212 32.24 24.12 15.76
N ASN A 213 31.74 24.02 16.99
CA ASN A 213 30.39 23.53 17.28
C ASN A 213 29.29 24.48 16.80
N ASP A 214 29.51 25.79 16.91
CA ASP A 214 28.63 26.83 16.34
C ASP A 214 28.68 26.81 14.79
N SER A 215 29.78 26.32 14.21
CA SER A 215 29.94 26.18 12.76
C SER A 215 29.51 24.82 12.22
N LEU A 216 29.32 23.83 13.11
CA LEU A 216 28.65 22.58 12.76
C LEU A 216 27.20 22.95 12.50
N GLN A 217 26.75 22.67 11.28
CA GLN A 217 25.42 23.04 10.82
C GLN A 217 24.36 22.57 11.81
N VAL A 218 23.53 23.50 12.28
CA VAL A 218 22.22 23.15 12.81
C VAL A 218 21.47 22.59 11.60
N LEU A 219 21.16 21.28 11.64
CA LEU A 219 20.33 20.64 10.61
C LEU A 219 19.10 21.53 10.39
N SER A 220 18.87 21.93 9.14
CA SER A 220 17.76 22.80 8.85
C SER A 220 16.44 22.06 9.05
N ASP A 221 15.35 22.76 9.34
CA ASP A 221 14.02 22.11 9.46
C ASP A 221 13.64 21.35 8.18
N GLU A 222 14.16 21.76 7.02
CA GLU A 222 14.05 21.01 5.76
C GLU A 222 14.75 19.65 5.80
N ASP A 223 15.89 19.54 6.50
CA ASP A 223 16.65 18.28 6.62
C ASP A 223 16.00 17.32 7.64
N LEU A 224 15.30 17.87 8.64
CA LEU A 224 14.59 17.10 9.67
C LEU A 224 13.23 16.58 9.19
N ARG A 225 12.58 17.29 8.26
CA ARG A 225 11.24 16.96 7.75
C ARG A 225 11.12 15.54 7.17
N PRO A 226 12.03 15.04 6.33
CA PRO A 226 11.96 13.66 5.83
C PRO A 226 12.04 12.61 6.95
N MET A 227 12.73 12.93 8.04
CA MET A 227 12.88 12.01 9.18
C MET A 227 11.58 11.93 9.98
N VAL A 228 10.92 13.08 10.20
CA VAL A 228 9.60 13.13 10.84
C VAL A 228 8.55 12.41 9.99
N GLU A 229 8.51 12.68 8.68
CA GLU A 229 7.60 12.00 7.76
C GLU A 229 7.84 10.48 7.72
N ALA A 230 9.10 10.04 7.83
CA ALA A 230 9.42 8.61 7.92
C ALA A 230 8.92 7.99 9.24
N MET A 231 9.05 8.69 10.36
CA MET A 231 8.52 8.23 11.66
C MET A 231 7.00 8.13 11.64
N GLU A 232 6.29 9.14 11.13
CA GLU A 232 4.82 9.10 10.99
C GLU A 232 4.35 7.95 10.11
N ARG A 233 5.09 7.65 9.02
CA ARG A 233 4.80 6.49 8.16
C ARG A 233 5.02 5.17 8.90
N MET A 234 6.06 5.05 9.73
CA MET A 234 6.29 3.85 10.53
C MET A 234 5.15 3.62 11.52
N ASP A 235 4.71 4.67 12.23
CA ASP A 235 3.59 4.57 13.18
C ASP A 235 2.29 4.15 12.45
N ALA A 236 1.98 4.75 11.30
CA ALA A 236 0.83 4.39 10.50
C ALA A 236 0.89 2.94 9.96
N ILE A 237 2.08 2.44 9.62
CA ILE A 237 2.28 1.04 9.21
C ILE A 237 2.05 0.11 10.41
N GLN A 238 2.56 0.47 11.59
CA GLN A 238 2.38 -0.33 12.79
C GLN A 238 0.91 -0.44 13.19
N GLU A 239 0.16 0.67 13.17
CA GLU A 239 -1.28 0.67 13.46
C GLU A 239 -2.07 -0.21 12.46
N LYS A 240 -1.74 -0.12 11.17
CA LYS A 240 -2.34 -0.99 10.14
C LYS A 240 -2.02 -2.47 10.37
N LEU A 241 -0.78 -2.78 10.74
CA LEU A 241 -0.36 -4.15 11.01
C LEU A 241 -1.12 -4.73 12.21
N GLU A 242 -1.23 -3.96 13.30
CA GLU A 242 -2.01 -4.36 14.47
C GLU A 242 -3.51 -4.53 14.16
N GLY A 243 -4.05 -3.70 13.25
CA GLY A 243 -5.40 -3.85 12.73
C GLY A 243 -5.59 -5.15 11.94
N LEU A 244 -4.65 -5.47 11.04
CA LEU A 244 -4.66 -6.68 10.23
C LEU A 244 -4.55 -7.95 11.09
N ILE A 245 -3.66 -7.97 12.08
CA ILE A 245 -3.52 -9.09 13.02
C ILE A 245 -4.83 -9.34 13.78
N ARG A 246 -5.51 -8.28 14.23
CA ARG A 246 -6.82 -8.41 14.90
C ARG A 246 -7.88 -8.98 13.97
N SER A 247 -7.98 -8.48 12.73
CA SER A 247 -8.91 -9.00 11.74
C SER A 247 -8.63 -10.46 11.38
N TYR A 248 -7.36 -10.85 11.26
CA TYR A 248 -6.96 -12.22 11.00
C TYR A 248 -7.37 -13.16 12.14
N ASN A 249 -7.10 -12.79 13.40
CA ASN A 249 -7.50 -13.58 14.56
C ASN A 249 -9.03 -13.75 14.62
N ASN A 250 -9.80 -12.70 14.32
CA ASN A 250 -11.26 -12.79 14.27
C ASN A 250 -11.73 -13.73 13.15
N ALA A 251 -11.12 -13.65 11.96
CA ALA A 251 -11.43 -14.56 10.86
C ALA A 251 -11.12 -16.02 11.22
N GLN A 252 -10.03 -16.27 11.95
CA GLN A 252 -9.66 -17.62 12.39
C GLN A 252 -10.66 -18.19 13.41
N VAL A 253 -11.20 -17.37 14.31
CA VAL A 253 -12.29 -17.77 15.22
C VAL A 253 -13.55 -18.13 14.43
N ILE A 254 -13.92 -17.29 13.44
CA ILE A 254 -15.07 -17.54 12.58
C ILE A 254 -14.90 -18.85 11.81
N ALA A 255 -13.74 -19.07 11.19
CA ALA A 255 -13.43 -20.30 10.47
C ALA A 255 -13.58 -21.55 11.37
N GLY A 256 -13.06 -21.47 12.61
CA GLY A 256 -13.20 -22.57 13.57
C GLY A 256 -14.66 -22.89 13.96
N GLU A 257 -15.51 -21.87 14.12
CA GLU A 257 -16.95 -22.08 14.39
C GLU A 257 -17.70 -22.59 13.15
N TYR A 258 -17.33 -22.13 11.95
CA TYR A 258 -17.87 -22.68 10.70
C TYR A 258 -17.48 -24.14 10.49
N ASP A 259 -16.26 -24.54 10.81
CA ASP A 259 -15.83 -25.95 10.75
C ASP A 259 -16.64 -26.83 11.71
N ARG A 260 -16.88 -26.35 12.94
CA ARG A 260 -17.75 -27.05 13.90
C ARG A 260 -19.18 -27.17 13.38
N TYR A 261 -19.73 -26.10 12.81
CA TYR A 261 -21.05 -26.12 12.19
C TYR A 261 -21.11 -27.10 11.02
N ASN A 262 -20.09 -27.12 10.17
CA ASN A 262 -19.99 -28.04 9.04
C ASN A 262 -19.94 -29.49 9.48
N GLN A 263 -19.13 -29.80 10.50
CA GLN A 263 -19.07 -31.13 11.10
C GLN A 263 -20.43 -31.55 11.69
N PHE A 264 -21.09 -30.66 12.42
CA PHE A 264 -22.43 -30.92 12.97
C PHE A 264 -23.46 -31.17 11.86
N MET A 265 -23.45 -30.36 10.80
CA MET A 265 -24.34 -30.53 9.66
C MET A 265 -24.05 -31.82 8.88
N LEU A 266 -22.79 -32.21 8.75
CA LEU A 266 -22.40 -33.49 8.14
C LEU A 266 -22.98 -34.67 8.91
N ILE A 267 -22.87 -34.65 10.25
CA ILE A 267 -23.44 -35.70 11.11
C ILE A 267 -24.97 -35.74 10.97
N ARG A 268 -25.64 -34.58 10.96
CA ARG A 268 -27.09 -34.52 10.75
C ARG A 268 -27.51 -35.05 9.38
N LYS A 269 -26.77 -34.72 8.32
CA LYS A 269 -27.03 -35.25 6.97
C LYS A 269 -26.84 -36.76 6.92
N TRP A 270 -25.80 -37.28 7.57
CA TRP A 270 -25.57 -38.72 7.69
C TRP A 270 -26.68 -39.42 8.47
N GLN A 271 -27.15 -38.86 9.59
CA GLN A 271 -28.27 -39.39 10.36
C GLN A 271 -29.55 -39.46 9.53
N ALA A 272 -29.89 -38.36 8.84
CA ALA A 272 -31.07 -38.33 7.96
C ALA A 272 -30.97 -39.34 6.81
N CYS A 273 -29.78 -39.52 6.23
CA CYS A 273 -29.54 -40.53 5.20
C CYS A 273 -29.74 -41.94 5.76
N LYS A 274 -29.20 -42.22 6.94
CA LYS A 274 -29.33 -43.52 7.61
C LYS A 274 -30.78 -43.84 8.00
N GLU A 275 -31.51 -42.87 8.55
CA GLU A 275 -32.93 -43.04 8.86
C GLU A 275 -33.75 -43.29 7.59
N SER A 276 -33.39 -42.64 6.48
CA SER A 276 -34.02 -42.88 5.18
C SER A 276 -33.67 -44.26 4.60
N GLU A 277 -32.44 -44.74 4.79
CA GLU A 277 -32.01 -46.08 4.39
C GLU A 277 -32.76 -47.15 5.19
N GLU A 278 -32.83 -47.01 6.52
CA GLU A 278 -33.59 -47.91 7.39
C GLU A 278 -35.09 -47.91 7.04
N ALA A 279 -35.67 -46.75 6.70
CA ALA A 279 -37.05 -46.66 6.25
C ALA A 279 -37.26 -47.32 4.86
N ALA A 280 -36.31 -47.16 3.94
CA ALA A 280 -36.36 -47.81 2.63
C ALA A 280 -36.25 -49.33 2.76
N ASP A 281 -35.32 -49.84 3.57
CA ASP A 281 -35.15 -51.27 3.87
C ASP A 281 -36.42 -51.88 4.50
N ALA A 282 -37.08 -51.14 5.39
CA ALA A 282 -38.35 -51.58 5.99
C ALA A 282 -39.46 -51.70 4.93
N VAL A 283 -39.59 -50.70 4.05
CA VAL A 283 -40.56 -50.72 2.95
C VAL A 283 -40.24 -51.84 1.96
N GLU A 284 -38.97 -52.07 1.63
CA GLU A 284 -38.55 -53.16 0.75
C GLU A 284 -38.88 -54.53 1.36
N LYS A 285 -38.66 -54.71 2.66
CA LYS A 285 -39.02 -55.94 3.37
C LYS A 285 -40.53 -56.17 3.38
N ASP A 286 -41.32 -55.13 3.65
CA ASP A 286 -42.78 -55.20 3.62
C ASP A 286 -43.27 -55.54 2.21
N LEU A 287 -42.73 -54.90 1.17
CA LEU A 287 -43.04 -55.19 -0.23
C LEU A 287 -42.72 -56.64 -0.60
N ASN A 288 -41.53 -57.13 -0.22
CA ASN A 288 -41.11 -58.51 -0.47
C ASN A 288 -42.03 -59.53 0.24
N SER A 289 -42.50 -59.23 1.45
CA SER A 289 -43.46 -60.09 2.15
C SER A 289 -44.83 -60.11 1.46
N MET A 290 -45.34 -58.96 1.00
CA MET A 290 -46.57 -58.89 0.22
C MET A 290 -46.46 -59.62 -1.14
N ILE A 291 -45.31 -59.53 -1.81
CA ILE A 291 -45.06 -60.28 -3.04
C ILE A 291 -45.11 -61.79 -2.75
N ALA A 292 -44.43 -62.26 -1.70
CA ALA A 292 -44.46 -63.67 -1.31
C ALA A 292 -45.87 -64.17 -0.96
N GLU A 293 -46.66 -63.39 -0.22
CA GLU A 293 -48.06 -63.71 0.08
C GLU A 293 -48.93 -63.75 -1.19
N THR A 294 -48.70 -62.83 -2.12
CA THR A 294 -49.42 -62.80 -3.40
C THR A 294 -49.09 -64.02 -4.24
N ASP A 295 -47.82 -64.40 -4.32
CA ASP A 295 -47.38 -65.58 -5.07
C ASP A 295 -47.92 -66.88 -4.45
N GLN A 296 -47.95 -66.98 -3.12
CA GLN A 296 -48.56 -68.12 -2.42
C GLN A 296 -50.06 -68.22 -2.75
N LYS A 297 -50.80 -67.11 -2.67
CA LYS A 297 -52.24 -67.11 -3.00
C LYS A 297 -52.49 -67.42 -4.47
N LYS A 298 -51.65 -66.94 -5.39
CA LYS A 298 -51.74 -67.30 -6.81
C LYS A 298 -51.54 -68.80 -7.04
N GLN A 299 -50.61 -69.42 -6.32
CA GLN A 299 -50.43 -70.87 -6.36
C GLN A 299 -51.67 -71.61 -5.82
N GLU A 300 -52.23 -71.18 -4.69
CA GLU A 300 -53.47 -71.75 -4.13
C GLU A 300 -54.65 -71.64 -5.11
N VAL A 301 -54.82 -70.50 -5.77
CA VAL A 301 -55.86 -70.31 -6.79
C VAL A 301 -55.64 -71.25 -7.98
N LEU A 302 -54.39 -71.42 -8.43
CA LEU A 302 -54.05 -72.33 -9.53
C LEU A 302 -54.35 -73.80 -9.17
N GLU A 303 -54.00 -74.22 -7.96
CA GLU A 303 -54.33 -75.56 -7.45
C GLU A 303 -55.84 -75.79 -7.41
N LYS A 304 -56.61 -74.81 -6.91
CA LYS A 304 -58.07 -74.90 -6.86
C LYS A 304 -58.69 -74.93 -8.25
N ARG A 305 -58.18 -74.14 -9.21
CA ARG A 305 -58.62 -74.20 -10.62
C ARG A 305 -58.36 -75.57 -11.23
N ASN A 306 -57.20 -76.17 -10.98
CA ASN A 306 -56.88 -77.53 -11.45
C ASN A 306 -57.80 -78.59 -10.82
N GLU A 307 -58.15 -78.44 -9.55
CA GLU A 307 -59.08 -79.34 -8.85
C GLU A 307 -60.50 -79.25 -9.42
N ILE A 308 -60.98 -78.05 -9.73
CA ILE A 308 -62.27 -77.86 -10.42
C ILE A 308 -62.25 -78.49 -11.81
N ALA A 309 -61.20 -78.27 -12.60
CA ALA A 309 -61.09 -78.86 -13.94
C ALA A 309 -61.14 -80.40 -13.89
N ARG A 310 -60.56 -81.03 -12.86
CA ARG A 310 -60.69 -82.49 -12.63
C ARG A 310 -62.14 -82.89 -12.32
N LEU A 311 -62.80 -82.19 -11.40
CA LEU A 311 -64.18 -82.47 -11.03
C LEU A 311 -65.15 -82.27 -12.22
N GLU A 312 -64.93 -81.26 -13.05
CA GLU A 312 -65.72 -81.03 -14.27
C GLU A 312 -65.48 -82.14 -15.30
N ALA A 313 -64.25 -82.66 -15.44
CA ALA A 313 -63.97 -83.81 -16.29
C ALA A 313 -64.65 -85.09 -15.78
N GLU A 314 -64.66 -85.33 -14.46
CA GLU A 314 -65.38 -86.45 -13.84
C GLU A 314 -66.90 -86.32 -14.05
N LEU A 315 -67.47 -85.13 -13.88
CA LEU A 315 -68.88 -84.88 -14.16
C LEU A 315 -69.24 -85.13 -15.62
N ASN A 316 -68.41 -84.67 -16.56
CA ASN A 316 -68.63 -84.92 -17.99
C ASN A 316 -68.54 -86.41 -18.32
N ALA A 317 -67.65 -87.17 -17.66
CA ALA A 317 -67.58 -88.62 -17.83
C ALA A 317 -68.84 -89.33 -17.32
N ILE A 318 -69.36 -88.91 -16.15
CA ILE A 318 -70.59 -89.45 -15.58
C ILE A 318 -71.82 -89.05 -16.42
N ALA A 319 -71.87 -87.81 -16.91
CA ALA A 319 -72.95 -87.34 -17.79
C ALA A 319 -73.00 -88.13 -19.10
N ARG A 320 -71.84 -88.42 -19.71
CA ARG A 320 -71.76 -89.32 -20.88
C ARG A 320 -72.21 -90.74 -20.57
N GLN A 321 -71.87 -91.28 -19.40
CA GLN A 321 -72.39 -92.59 -18.98
C GLN A 321 -73.92 -92.56 -18.89
N ILE A 322 -74.52 -91.49 -18.38
CA ILE A 322 -75.98 -91.35 -18.29
C ILE A 322 -76.61 -91.23 -19.69
N GLU A 323 -76.03 -90.47 -20.62
CA GLU A 323 -76.50 -90.39 -22.00
C GLU A 323 -76.41 -91.75 -22.72
N GLU A 324 -75.37 -92.55 -22.45
CA GLU A 324 -75.20 -93.90 -23.00
C GLU A 324 -76.27 -94.90 -22.47
N TYR A 325 -76.82 -94.66 -21.28
CA TYR A 325 -77.96 -95.40 -20.74
C TYR A 325 -79.33 -94.86 -21.17
N LEU A 326 -79.37 -93.70 -21.85
CA LEU A 326 -80.60 -93.03 -22.26
C LEU A 326 -80.92 -93.21 -23.76
N ASP A 327 -80.41 -94.28 -24.38
CA ASP A 327 -80.87 -94.70 -25.70
C ASP A 327 -82.12 -95.62 -25.55
N PRO A 328 -83.28 -95.26 -26.12
CA PRO A 328 -84.54 -95.91 -25.79
C PRO A 328 -84.88 -97.01 -26.81
N GLU A 329 -84.70 -98.29 -26.47
CA GLU A 329 -85.47 -99.37 -27.12
C GLU A 329 -85.54 -100.68 -26.30
N LEU A 330 -86.80 -101.01 -25.95
CA LEU A 330 -87.43 -102.34 -25.78
C LEU A 330 -87.13 -103.25 -24.57
N GLU A 331 -88.19 -103.34 -23.74
CA GLU A 331 -88.81 -104.56 -23.17
C GLU A 331 -87.95 -105.49 -22.28
N ASN A 332 -87.90 -105.19 -20.97
CA ASN A 332 -88.51 -106.08 -19.96
C ASN A 332 -88.50 -105.50 -18.53
N MET A 333 -89.72 -105.37 -18.01
CA MET A 333 -90.21 -105.45 -16.63
C MET A 333 -89.75 -104.43 -15.55
N ASP A 334 -90.76 -103.65 -15.15
CA ASP A 334 -91.05 -102.78 -13.99
C ASP A 334 -90.17 -102.84 -12.73
N GLN A 335 -89.44 -103.91 -12.46
CA GLN A 335 -88.48 -103.97 -11.35
C GLN A 335 -87.20 -103.18 -11.63
N ARG A 336 -86.87 -102.96 -12.91
CA ARG A 336 -85.78 -102.05 -13.30
C ARG A 336 -86.21 -100.58 -13.30
N LEU A 337 -87.48 -100.24 -13.51
CA LEU A 337 -87.95 -98.85 -13.44
C LEU A 337 -87.80 -98.28 -12.04
N VAL A 338 -88.22 -99.00 -10.99
CA VAL A 338 -88.07 -98.53 -9.60
C VAL A 338 -86.60 -98.45 -9.17
N ASN A 339 -85.75 -99.38 -9.64
CA ASN A 339 -84.32 -99.35 -9.34
C ASN A 339 -83.57 -98.30 -10.16
N ALA A 340 -83.94 -98.08 -11.42
CA ALA A 340 -83.42 -97.03 -12.28
C ALA A 340 -83.90 -95.65 -11.79
N GLU A 341 -85.14 -95.50 -11.34
CA GLU A 341 -85.64 -94.27 -10.72
C GLU A 341 -84.92 -93.98 -9.39
N LYS A 342 -84.69 -95.00 -8.55
CA LYS A 342 -83.86 -94.85 -7.34
C LYS A 342 -82.40 -94.54 -7.65
N GLN A 343 -81.84 -95.13 -8.72
CA GLN A 343 -80.48 -94.83 -9.16
C GLN A 343 -80.38 -93.45 -9.79
N VAL A 344 -81.34 -93.04 -10.61
CA VAL A 344 -81.45 -91.68 -11.17
C VAL A 344 -81.69 -90.67 -10.06
N GLN A 345 -82.48 -90.98 -9.02
CA GLN A 345 -82.62 -90.10 -7.85
C GLN A 345 -81.33 -90.00 -7.02
N THR A 346 -80.63 -91.11 -6.79
CA THR A 346 -79.34 -91.07 -6.05
C THR A 346 -78.24 -90.38 -6.86
N VAL A 347 -78.24 -90.56 -8.18
CA VAL A 347 -77.32 -89.88 -9.11
C VAL A 347 -77.67 -88.40 -9.23
N ASN A 348 -78.96 -88.03 -9.35
CA ASN A 348 -79.41 -86.64 -9.31
C ASN A 348 -79.11 -85.97 -7.97
N GLY A 349 -79.23 -86.72 -6.86
CA GLY A 349 -78.78 -86.26 -5.55
C GLY A 349 -77.29 -85.95 -5.54
N ARG A 350 -76.45 -86.87 -6.03
CA ARG A 350 -75.01 -86.65 -6.19
C ARG A 350 -74.68 -85.50 -7.14
N LEU A 351 -75.42 -85.34 -8.24
CA LEU A 351 -75.27 -84.25 -9.19
C LEU A 351 -75.64 -82.91 -8.55
N SER A 352 -76.71 -82.86 -7.77
CA SER A 352 -77.12 -81.68 -7.00
C SER A 352 -76.07 -81.33 -5.95
N ASP A 353 -75.54 -82.32 -5.21
CA ASP A 353 -74.49 -82.11 -4.22
C ASP A 353 -73.19 -81.60 -4.88
N LYS A 354 -72.80 -82.18 -6.02
CA LYS A 354 -71.61 -81.76 -6.78
C LYS A 354 -71.78 -80.38 -7.41
N ASN A 355 -72.96 -80.05 -7.95
CA ASN A 355 -73.27 -78.71 -8.44
C ASN A 355 -73.29 -77.69 -7.29
N GLY A 356 -73.75 -78.09 -6.10
CA GLY A 356 -73.63 -77.30 -4.87
C GLY A 356 -72.18 -77.02 -4.53
N GLN A 357 -71.32 -78.05 -4.52
CA GLN A 357 -69.88 -77.92 -4.29
C GLN A 357 -69.20 -77.02 -5.33
N ILE A 358 -69.55 -77.13 -6.61
CA ILE A 358 -69.02 -76.27 -7.68
C ILE A 358 -69.45 -74.81 -7.47
N ARG A 359 -70.71 -74.57 -7.10
CA ARG A 359 -71.22 -73.22 -6.87
C ARG A 359 -70.52 -72.57 -5.68
N GLU A 360 -70.36 -73.29 -4.58
CA GLU A 360 -69.63 -72.84 -3.40
C GLU A 360 -68.15 -72.55 -3.72
N LYS A 361 -67.52 -73.40 -4.55
CA LYS A 361 -66.13 -73.20 -4.98
C LYS A 361 -65.97 -72.03 -5.95
N LYS A 362 -66.92 -71.80 -6.86
CA LYS A 362 -66.94 -70.62 -7.74
C LYS A 362 -67.12 -69.34 -6.93
N GLU A 363 -67.95 -69.36 -5.89
CA GLU A 363 -68.11 -68.24 -4.97
C GLU A 363 -66.81 -67.97 -4.19
N GLN A 364 -66.11 -69.03 -3.74
CA GLN A 364 -64.78 -68.89 -3.12
C GLN A 364 -63.75 -68.29 -4.09
N ILE A 365 -63.74 -68.68 -5.37
CA ILE A 365 -62.85 -68.09 -6.39
C ILE A 365 -63.17 -66.60 -6.60
N LEU A 366 -64.45 -66.23 -6.70
CA LEU A 366 -64.84 -64.83 -6.86
C LEU A 366 -64.37 -63.97 -5.67
N ILE A 367 -64.43 -64.52 -4.45
CA ILE A 367 -63.90 -63.86 -3.25
C ILE A 367 -62.37 -63.74 -3.33
N CYS A 368 -61.67 -64.79 -3.77
CA CYS A 368 -60.23 -64.76 -3.98
C CYS A 368 -59.80 -63.73 -5.04
N GLU A 369 -60.47 -63.66 -6.18
CA GLU A 369 -60.19 -62.70 -7.26
C GLU A 369 -60.45 -61.26 -6.79
N ARG A 370 -61.53 -61.04 -6.05
CA ARG A 370 -61.82 -59.73 -5.45
C ARG A 370 -60.77 -59.33 -4.40
N ASN A 371 -60.27 -60.27 -3.63
CA ASN A 371 -59.17 -60.03 -2.70
C ASN A 371 -57.88 -59.70 -3.49
N GLU A 372 -57.59 -60.41 -4.58
CA GLU A 372 -56.43 -60.12 -5.44
C GLU A 372 -56.46 -58.70 -6.01
N GLU A 373 -57.62 -58.22 -6.50
CA GLU A 373 -57.79 -56.82 -6.93
C GLU A 373 -57.55 -55.81 -5.79
N GLN A 374 -57.98 -56.13 -4.57
CA GLN A 374 -57.70 -55.29 -3.40
C GLN A 374 -56.21 -55.25 -3.06
N TYR A 375 -55.49 -56.38 -3.20
CA TYR A 375 -54.04 -56.43 -2.97
C TYR A 375 -53.27 -55.66 -4.04
N ILE A 376 -53.67 -55.76 -5.31
CA ILE A 376 -53.06 -54.97 -6.40
C ILE A 376 -53.26 -53.47 -6.13
N SER A 377 -54.48 -53.07 -5.78
CA SER A 377 -54.77 -51.67 -5.45
C SER A 377 -54.00 -51.18 -4.22
N ALA A 378 -53.82 -52.04 -3.20
CA ALA A 378 -53.01 -51.72 -2.02
C ALA A 378 -51.52 -51.58 -2.36
N LYS A 379 -51.00 -52.40 -3.29
CA LYS A 379 -49.63 -52.32 -3.78
C LYS A 379 -49.38 -51.01 -4.53
N GLU A 380 -50.24 -50.65 -5.48
CA GLU A 380 -50.15 -49.39 -6.24
C GLU A 380 -50.20 -48.16 -5.31
N TYR A 381 -51.01 -48.21 -4.25
CA TYR A 381 -51.07 -47.16 -3.24
C TYR A 381 -49.76 -47.00 -2.45
N GLN A 382 -49.08 -48.11 -2.12
CA GLN A 382 -47.79 -48.05 -1.42
C GLN A 382 -46.66 -47.57 -2.33
N GLU A 383 -46.65 -47.99 -3.60
CA GLU A 383 -45.70 -47.48 -4.60
C GLU A 383 -45.85 -45.96 -4.78
N GLY A 384 -47.09 -45.46 -4.86
CA GLY A 384 -47.35 -44.02 -4.93
C GLY A 384 -46.85 -43.24 -3.69
N LYS A 385 -46.99 -43.82 -2.49
CA LYS A 385 -46.42 -43.23 -1.26
C LYS A 385 -44.89 -43.21 -1.26
N ALA A 386 -44.26 -44.26 -1.77
CA ALA A 386 -42.81 -44.32 -1.88
C ALA A 386 -42.28 -43.23 -2.83
N ASP A 387 -42.94 -43.03 -3.98
CA ASP A 387 -42.61 -41.97 -4.95
C ASP A 387 -42.77 -40.57 -4.37
N GLU A 388 -43.80 -40.34 -3.55
CA GLU A 388 -44.00 -39.06 -2.86
C GLU A 388 -42.88 -38.80 -1.84
N LYS A 389 -42.48 -39.84 -1.08
CA LYS A 389 -41.35 -39.77 -0.14
C LYS A 389 -40.02 -39.45 -0.83
N ILE A 390 -39.79 -40.05 -2.00
CA ILE A 390 -38.60 -39.79 -2.83
C ILE A 390 -38.58 -38.33 -3.32
N ARG A 391 -39.73 -37.73 -3.66
CA ARG A 391 -39.81 -36.31 -4.01
C ARG A 391 -39.51 -35.40 -2.82
N GLU A 392 -40.11 -35.69 -1.66
CA GLU A 392 -39.83 -34.94 -0.42
C GLU A 392 -38.34 -34.93 -0.08
N LEU A 393 -37.67 -36.08 -0.19
CA LEU A 393 -36.23 -36.20 0.05
C LEU A 393 -35.40 -35.40 -0.96
N ASN A 394 -35.78 -35.39 -2.24
CA ASN A 394 -35.10 -34.61 -3.26
C ASN A 394 -35.26 -33.09 -3.06
N ASP A 395 -36.42 -32.63 -2.62
CA ASP A 395 -36.64 -31.21 -2.32
C ASP A 395 -35.94 -30.77 -1.03
N LEU A 396 -35.84 -31.65 -0.03
CA LEU A 396 -34.99 -31.43 1.14
C LEU A 396 -33.52 -31.31 0.73
N ASN A 397 -33.07 -32.16 -0.20
CA ASN A 397 -31.69 -32.15 -0.70
C ASN A 397 -31.36 -30.85 -1.47
N LYS A 398 -32.29 -30.34 -2.30
CA LYS A 398 -32.16 -29.02 -2.96
C LYS A 398 -32.07 -27.88 -1.96
N THR A 399 -32.86 -27.94 -0.88
CA THR A 399 -32.83 -26.92 0.18
C THR A 399 -31.53 -26.98 0.99
N LEU A 400 -30.91 -28.15 1.09
CA LEU A 400 -29.66 -28.41 1.80
C LEU A 400 -28.39 -28.26 0.94
N GLN A 401 -28.54 -28.08 -0.38
CA GLN A 401 -27.48 -27.60 -1.27
C GLN A 401 -27.41 -26.07 -1.19
N MET A 402 -26.71 -25.55 -0.18
CA MET A 402 -26.09 -24.25 -0.38
C MET A 402 -24.94 -24.44 -1.38
N ASP A 403 -25.11 -23.95 -2.61
CA ASP A 403 -24.08 -23.89 -3.67
C ASP A 403 -22.75 -23.29 -3.18
N VAL A 404 -22.80 -22.52 -2.09
CA VAL A 404 -21.64 -21.90 -1.43
C VAL A 404 -20.69 -22.94 -0.82
N HIS A 405 -21.17 -24.11 -0.39
CA HIS A 405 -20.33 -25.11 0.28
C HIS A 405 -19.42 -25.87 -0.71
N VAL A 406 -19.94 -26.21 -1.89
CA VAL A 406 -19.16 -26.90 -2.92
C VAL A 406 -18.07 -25.98 -3.51
N LYS A 407 -18.38 -24.69 -3.70
CA LYS A 407 -17.39 -23.68 -4.13
C LYS A 407 -16.36 -23.35 -3.05
N ALA A 408 -16.78 -23.21 -1.78
CA ALA A 408 -15.83 -22.92 -0.69
C ALA A 408 -14.82 -24.06 -0.48
N VAL A 409 -15.25 -25.31 -0.65
CA VAL A 409 -14.35 -26.47 -0.58
C VAL A 409 -13.41 -26.51 -1.80
N SER A 410 -13.88 -26.28 -3.03
CA SER A 410 -13.00 -26.26 -4.21
C SER A 410 -11.94 -25.16 -4.16
N ASP A 411 -12.33 -23.95 -3.74
CA ASP A 411 -11.45 -22.79 -3.73
C ASP A 411 -10.37 -22.92 -2.63
N SER A 412 -10.67 -23.60 -1.51
CA SER A 412 -9.68 -23.88 -0.45
C SER A 412 -8.55 -24.85 -0.85
N TYR A 413 -8.78 -25.71 -1.84
CA TYR A 413 -7.77 -26.66 -2.34
C TYR A 413 -6.90 -26.06 -3.45
N GLU A 414 -7.37 -25.05 -4.19
CA GLU A 414 -6.53 -24.33 -5.16
C GLU A 414 -5.53 -23.39 -4.46
N ASP A 415 -5.93 -22.73 -3.38
CA ASP A 415 -5.03 -21.82 -2.63
C ASP A 415 -3.92 -22.53 -1.84
N THR A 416 -4.08 -23.82 -1.51
CA THR A 416 -3.01 -24.61 -0.87
C THR A 416 -1.92 -25.05 -1.84
N SER A 417 -2.16 -25.04 -3.16
CA SER A 417 -1.13 -25.31 -4.16
C SER A 417 -0.18 -24.13 -4.37
N ILE A 418 -0.61 -22.89 -4.08
CA ILE A 418 0.22 -21.69 -4.24
C ILE A 418 1.20 -21.51 -3.06
N LEU A 419 0.88 -22.08 -1.89
CA LEU A 419 1.75 -22.03 -0.71
C LEU A 419 2.89 -23.07 -0.71
N LEU A 420 2.88 -24.05 -1.63
CA LEU A 420 3.92 -25.07 -1.78
C LEU A 420 5.00 -24.74 -2.83
N GLU A 421 4.85 -23.63 -3.58
CA GLU A 421 5.87 -23.13 -4.52
C GLU A 421 6.79 -22.04 -3.93
N ILE A 422 6.66 -21.71 -2.64
CA ILE A 422 7.48 -20.69 -1.95
C ILE A 422 8.32 -21.27 -0.78
N ALA A 423 8.36 -22.59 -0.62
CA ALA A 423 9.32 -23.28 0.26
C ALA A 423 10.36 -24.04 -0.58
#